data_AF-A0A940B821-F1
#
_entry.id   AF-A0A940B821-F1
#
_cell.length_a   1.000
_cell.length_b   1.000
_cell.length_c   1.000
_cell.angle_alpha   90.00
_cell.angle_beta   90.00
_cell.angle_gamma   90.00
#
_symmetry.space_group_name_H-M   'P 1'
#
loop_
_entity.id
_entity.type
_entity.pdbx_description
1 polymer ?
#
loop_
_entity_poly.entity_id
_entity_poly.type
_entity_poly.pdbx_seq_one_letter_code
_entity_poly.pdbx_strand_id
1 'polypeptide(L)'
;MSTVTDIFGSMVFDDRVMRATLSSKVYASLRKTIDEGSELDIGVANAVAEAMKEWAVSKGATHYTHWFQPLTGITAEKHDSFISPSPDGAVIMEFSGKELIKGEPDASSFPSGGLRATFEARGYTAWDPTSYAFIKGKTLCIPTAFCSYGGPALDKKTPLLRSMEVLSKQAIRILKLFGADDVKRVVSSVGPEQEYFLVTREMYEKRPDLRFSGRTLFGAKPPKGQELDDHYFGVIKPGVAAYMEDLNEELWKLGILAKTEHNEVAPAQHELAPIYSTTNVATDHNQLTMEIMQKVAAKHGLVCL
;
A
#
# COMPACT_ATOMS: atom_id res chain seq x y z
N MET A 1 27.74 4.36 5.71
CA MET A 1 26.29 4.35 6.03
C MET A 1 25.56 4.83 4.79
N SER A 2 24.51 4.14 4.38
CA SER A 2 23.60 4.64 3.35
C SER A 2 22.87 5.86 3.88
N THR A 3 22.77 6.91 3.09
CA THR A 3 22.01 8.12 3.44
C THR A 3 20.52 7.91 3.18
N VAL A 4 19.65 8.74 3.77
CA VAL A 4 18.20 8.73 3.46
C VAL A 4 17.97 8.87 1.96
N THR A 5 18.75 9.72 1.28
CA THR A 5 18.70 9.90 -0.17
C THR A 5 19.05 8.65 -0.96
N ASP A 6 19.93 7.77 -0.44
CA ASP A 6 20.31 6.53 -1.12
C ASP A 6 19.21 5.46 -1.01
N ILE A 7 18.50 5.42 0.12
CA ILE A 7 17.48 4.40 0.38
C ILE A 7 16.08 4.81 -0.08
N PHE A 8 15.82 6.11 -0.24
CA PHE A 8 14.48 6.60 -0.54
C PHE A 8 13.95 6.08 -1.89
N GLY A 9 12.81 5.40 -1.83
CA GLY A 9 12.18 4.74 -2.98
C GLY A 9 13.01 3.62 -3.59
N SER A 10 14.03 3.11 -2.89
CA SER A 10 14.94 2.08 -3.42
C SER A 10 14.26 0.73 -3.69
N MET A 11 13.06 0.52 -3.13
CA MET A 11 12.21 -0.65 -3.31
C MET A 11 10.93 -0.32 -4.10
N VAL A 12 10.91 0.77 -4.87
CA VAL A 12 9.76 1.20 -5.68
C VAL A 12 10.14 1.27 -7.16
N PHE A 13 9.28 0.74 -8.05
CA PHE A 13 9.42 0.87 -9.49
C PHE A 13 8.85 2.22 -9.95
N ASP A 14 9.51 3.29 -9.51
CA ASP A 14 9.09 4.69 -9.71
C ASP A 14 9.47 5.23 -11.11
N ASP A 15 9.17 6.51 -11.37
CA ASP A 15 9.53 7.17 -12.63
C ASP A 15 11.04 7.17 -12.93
N ARG A 16 11.91 7.16 -11.92
CA ARG A 16 13.37 7.12 -12.11
C ARG A 16 13.76 5.75 -12.66
N VAL A 17 13.26 4.68 -12.02
CA VAL A 17 13.50 3.31 -12.45
C VAL A 17 12.91 3.08 -13.84
N MET A 18 11.65 3.47 -14.05
CA MET A 18 10.98 3.32 -15.34
C MET A 18 11.72 4.04 -16.48
N ARG A 19 12.26 5.24 -16.26
CA ARG A 19 13.05 5.95 -17.28
C ARG A 19 14.40 5.30 -17.56
N ALA A 20 14.98 4.62 -16.58
CA ALA A 20 16.26 3.94 -16.71
C ALA A 20 16.13 2.58 -17.41
N THR A 21 14.98 1.89 -17.27
CA THR A 21 14.77 0.52 -17.77
C THR A 21 13.93 0.46 -19.03
N LEU A 22 12.97 1.38 -19.23
CA LEU A 22 12.08 1.39 -20.39
C LEU A 22 12.62 2.28 -21.50
N SER A 23 12.35 1.89 -22.75
CA SER A 23 12.57 2.80 -23.88
C SER A 23 11.73 4.08 -23.74
N SER A 24 12.25 5.21 -24.26
CA SER A 24 11.55 6.50 -24.16
C SER A 24 10.13 6.46 -24.74
N LYS A 25 9.89 5.65 -25.77
CA LYS A 25 8.56 5.46 -26.38
C LYS A 25 7.61 4.71 -25.45
N VAL A 26 8.06 3.62 -24.83
CA VAL A 26 7.25 2.82 -23.90
C VAL A 26 6.92 3.64 -22.65
N TYR A 27 7.92 4.33 -22.08
CA TYR A 27 7.73 5.20 -20.94
C TYR A 27 6.71 6.33 -21.23
N ALA A 28 6.87 7.03 -22.35
CA ALA A 28 5.94 8.10 -22.74
C ALA A 28 4.51 7.58 -22.94
N SER A 29 4.36 6.39 -23.55
CA SER A 29 3.05 5.76 -23.72
C SER A 29 2.41 5.37 -22.39
N LEU A 30 3.18 4.81 -21.46
CA LEU A 30 2.69 4.47 -20.12
C LEU A 30 2.26 5.72 -19.35
N ARG A 31 3.08 6.79 -19.38
CA ARG A 31 2.74 8.08 -18.74
C ARG A 31 1.47 8.66 -19.31
N LYS A 32 1.29 8.61 -20.62
CA LYS A 32 0.04 9.05 -21.26
C LYS A 32 -1.17 8.27 -20.72
N THR A 33 -1.07 6.96 -20.57
CA THR A 33 -2.12 6.13 -19.95
C THR A 33 -2.42 6.56 -18.51
N ILE A 34 -1.40 6.83 -17.69
CA ILE A 34 -1.56 7.27 -16.30
C ILE A 34 -2.20 8.67 -16.21
N ASP A 35 -1.72 9.60 -17.03
CA ASP A 35 -2.08 11.02 -16.94
C ASP A 35 -3.45 11.30 -17.60
N GLU A 36 -3.72 10.66 -18.74
CA GLU A 36 -4.93 10.88 -19.55
C GLU A 36 -6.02 9.80 -19.37
N GLY A 37 -5.70 8.67 -18.72
CA GLY A 37 -6.63 7.54 -18.57
C GLY A 37 -6.89 6.78 -19.87
N SER A 38 -5.96 6.81 -20.83
CA SER A 38 -6.09 6.06 -22.08
C SER A 38 -5.89 4.56 -21.88
N GLU A 39 -6.47 3.74 -22.77
CA GLU A 39 -6.29 2.29 -22.72
C GLU A 39 -4.80 1.90 -22.83
N LEU A 40 -4.39 0.89 -22.04
CA LEU A 40 -3.02 0.42 -22.03
C LEU A 40 -2.78 -0.55 -23.19
N ASP A 41 -1.86 -0.19 -24.08
CA ASP A 41 -1.41 -1.08 -25.16
C ASP A 41 -0.73 -2.34 -24.60
N ILE A 42 -1.08 -3.51 -25.13
CA ILE A 42 -0.54 -4.79 -24.65
C ILE A 42 0.96 -4.92 -24.90
N GLY A 43 1.50 -4.30 -25.96
CA GLY A 43 2.93 -4.24 -26.22
C GLY A 43 3.66 -3.43 -25.16
N VAL A 44 3.10 -2.27 -24.77
CA VAL A 44 3.59 -1.47 -23.64
C VAL A 44 3.53 -2.27 -22.35
N ALA A 45 2.42 -2.97 -22.07
CA ALA A 45 2.28 -3.78 -20.87
C ALA A 45 3.30 -4.92 -20.78
N ASN A 46 3.57 -5.61 -21.89
CA ASN A 46 4.59 -6.66 -21.93
C ASN A 46 6.00 -6.09 -21.68
N ALA A 47 6.32 -4.95 -22.27
CA ALA A 47 7.61 -4.29 -22.05
C ALA A 47 7.78 -3.84 -20.59
N VAL A 48 6.70 -3.33 -19.98
CA VAL A 48 6.69 -2.92 -18.57
C VAL A 48 6.79 -4.12 -17.64
N ALA A 49 6.07 -5.21 -17.91
CA ALA A 49 6.14 -6.44 -17.11
C ALA A 49 7.55 -7.03 -17.11
N GLU A 50 8.19 -7.12 -18.29
CA GLU A 50 9.57 -7.61 -18.39
C GLU A 50 10.54 -6.74 -17.57
N ALA A 51 10.46 -5.42 -17.73
CA ALA A 51 11.31 -4.49 -16.98
C ALA A 51 11.05 -4.53 -15.46
N MET A 52 9.79 -4.66 -15.03
CA MET A 52 9.43 -4.84 -13.63
C MET A 52 9.99 -6.14 -13.05
N LYS A 53 9.92 -7.25 -13.82
CA LYS A 53 10.47 -8.54 -13.42
C LYS A 53 11.98 -8.47 -13.29
N GLU A 54 12.69 -7.98 -14.30
CA GLU A 54 14.15 -7.85 -14.27
C GLU A 54 14.60 -6.98 -13.08
N TRP A 55 13.95 -5.84 -12.87
CA TRP A 55 14.21 -4.99 -11.72
C TRP A 55 13.94 -5.72 -10.40
N ALA A 56 12.81 -6.39 -10.26
CA ALA A 56 12.44 -7.09 -9.04
C ALA A 56 13.40 -8.25 -8.72
N VAL A 57 13.75 -9.04 -9.73
CA VAL A 57 14.73 -10.14 -9.61
C VAL A 57 16.11 -9.59 -9.25
N SER A 58 16.53 -8.45 -9.82
CA SER A 58 17.79 -7.78 -9.44
C SER A 58 17.85 -7.36 -7.97
N LYS A 59 16.68 -7.14 -7.36
CA LYS A 59 16.49 -6.83 -5.93
C LYS A 59 16.25 -8.08 -5.08
N GLY A 60 16.31 -9.28 -5.66
CA GLY A 60 16.17 -10.57 -4.99
C GLY A 60 14.72 -11.04 -4.81
N ALA A 61 13.76 -10.44 -5.52
CA ALA A 61 12.39 -10.93 -5.54
C ALA A 61 12.30 -12.27 -6.29
N THR A 62 11.51 -13.19 -5.74
CA THR A 62 11.25 -14.51 -6.32
C THR A 62 9.80 -14.70 -6.71
N HIS A 63 8.90 -13.86 -6.16
CA HIS A 63 7.46 -13.90 -6.38
C HIS A 63 6.96 -12.53 -6.82
N TYR A 64 5.75 -12.52 -7.37
CA TYR A 64 4.93 -11.34 -7.52
C TYR A 64 3.55 -11.55 -6.89
N THR A 65 2.85 -10.46 -6.64
CA THR A 65 1.48 -10.49 -6.13
C THR A 65 0.70 -9.28 -6.61
N HIS A 66 -0.57 -9.50 -6.91
CA HIS A 66 -1.55 -8.42 -6.99
C HIS A 66 -1.91 -8.02 -5.56
N TRP A 67 -1.48 -6.83 -5.16
CA TRP A 67 -1.71 -6.25 -3.84
C TRP A 67 -2.97 -5.40 -3.87
N PHE A 68 -3.94 -5.71 -3.02
CA PHE A 68 -5.24 -5.00 -2.98
C PHE A 68 -5.83 -4.99 -1.57
N GLN A 69 -6.87 -4.16 -1.38
CA GLN A 69 -7.57 -3.94 -0.11
C GLN A 69 -9.01 -4.45 -0.19
N PRO A 70 -9.26 -5.75 0.06
CA PRO A 70 -10.61 -6.31 0.07
C PRO A 70 -11.48 -5.71 1.19
N LEU A 71 -12.78 -6.04 1.17
CA LEU A 71 -13.75 -5.55 2.16
C LEU A 71 -13.54 -6.06 3.60
N THR A 72 -12.46 -6.80 3.87
CA THR A 72 -12.04 -7.24 5.22
C THR A 72 -11.40 -6.11 6.03
N GLY A 73 -10.99 -5.01 5.41
CA GLY A 73 -10.36 -3.87 6.09
C GLY A 73 -8.84 -3.99 6.27
N ILE A 74 -8.22 -5.02 5.70
CA ILE A 74 -6.76 -5.20 5.62
C ILE A 74 -6.36 -5.50 4.18
N THR A 75 -5.07 -5.38 3.87
CA THR A 75 -4.51 -5.74 2.56
C THR A 75 -4.48 -7.26 2.37
N ALA A 76 -4.56 -7.71 1.12
CA ALA A 76 -4.49 -9.11 0.75
C ALA A 76 -3.49 -9.33 -0.39
N GLU A 77 -2.87 -10.51 -0.36
CA GLU A 77 -1.83 -10.93 -1.29
C GLU A 77 -1.96 -12.42 -1.58
N LYS A 78 -1.80 -12.77 -2.85
CA LYS A 78 -1.54 -14.14 -3.31
C LYS A 78 -0.20 -14.14 -4.02
N HIS A 79 0.78 -14.89 -3.51
CA HIS A 79 2.13 -14.89 -4.04
C HIS A 79 2.26 -15.95 -5.13
N ASP A 80 2.51 -15.50 -6.36
CA ASP A 80 2.81 -16.35 -7.50
C ASP A 80 4.31 -16.24 -7.81
N SER A 81 4.96 -17.38 -8.08
CA SER A 81 6.38 -17.39 -8.41
C SER A 81 6.59 -16.92 -9.85
N PHE A 82 7.73 -16.28 -10.14
CA PHE A 82 8.14 -16.01 -11.52
C PHE A 82 8.57 -17.27 -12.29
N ILE A 83 8.73 -18.40 -11.61
CA ILE A 83 9.22 -19.64 -12.21
C ILE A 83 8.23 -20.21 -13.22
N SER A 84 8.73 -20.48 -14.43
CA SER A 84 8.04 -21.23 -15.47
C SER A 84 8.93 -22.39 -15.94
N PRO A 85 8.40 -23.61 -16.08
CA PRO A 85 9.17 -24.77 -16.52
C PRO A 85 9.56 -24.64 -18.00
N SER A 86 10.84 -24.80 -18.30
CA SER A 86 11.34 -24.83 -19.67
C SER A 86 11.24 -26.26 -20.25
N PRO A 87 11.03 -26.43 -21.58
CA PRO A 87 10.93 -27.74 -22.22
C PRO A 87 12.14 -28.67 -22.01
N ASP A 88 13.30 -28.12 -21.69
CA ASP A 88 14.55 -28.85 -21.40
C ASP A 88 14.72 -29.28 -19.93
N GLY A 89 13.71 -29.03 -19.09
CA GLY A 89 13.74 -29.33 -17.66
C GLY A 89 14.44 -28.28 -16.80
N ALA A 90 14.93 -27.19 -17.40
CA ALA A 90 15.38 -26.01 -16.67
C ALA A 90 14.21 -25.13 -16.23
N VAL A 91 14.51 -24.07 -15.49
CA VAL A 91 13.53 -23.05 -15.08
C VAL A 91 13.90 -21.72 -15.70
N ILE A 92 12.91 -21.02 -16.23
CA ILE A 92 13.01 -19.63 -16.66
C ILE A 92 12.12 -18.74 -15.79
N MET A 93 12.50 -17.47 -15.70
CA MET A 93 11.72 -16.46 -14.97
C MET A 93 10.84 -15.72 -15.96
N GLU A 94 9.53 -15.89 -15.87
CA GLU A 94 8.54 -15.28 -16.74
C GLU A 94 7.60 -14.37 -15.94
N PHE A 95 7.24 -13.24 -16.57
CA PHE A 95 6.19 -12.36 -16.10
C PHE A 95 5.67 -11.56 -17.28
N SER A 96 4.43 -11.83 -17.68
CA SER A 96 3.83 -11.27 -18.89
C SER A 96 3.00 -10.02 -18.61
N GLY A 97 2.77 -9.21 -19.64
CA GLY A 97 1.86 -8.06 -19.57
C GLY A 97 0.42 -8.48 -19.23
N LYS A 98 0.03 -9.72 -19.56
CA LYS A 98 -1.28 -10.27 -19.18
C LYS A 98 -1.38 -10.46 -17.66
N GLU A 99 -0.37 -11.06 -17.06
CA GLU A 99 -0.28 -11.26 -15.61
C GLU A 99 -0.12 -9.92 -14.87
N LEU A 100 0.56 -8.93 -15.46
CA LEU A 100 0.63 -7.58 -14.92
C LEU A 100 -0.75 -6.91 -14.90
N ILE A 101 -1.43 -6.85 -16.05
CA ILE A 101 -2.70 -6.13 -16.17
C ILE A 101 -3.80 -6.77 -15.32
N LYS A 102 -3.87 -8.10 -15.31
CA LYS A 102 -5.00 -8.84 -14.74
C LYS A 102 -4.56 -10.10 -14.01
N GLY A 103 -4.99 -10.23 -12.76
CA GLY A 103 -4.95 -11.48 -12.00
C GLY A 103 -6.33 -12.11 -11.88
N GLU A 104 -6.36 -13.41 -11.62
CA GLU A 104 -7.60 -14.19 -11.44
C GLU A 104 -7.57 -14.96 -10.12
N PRO A 105 -7.57 -14.27 -8.96
CA PRO A 105 -7.58 -14.96 -7.68
C PRO A 105 -8.94 -15.60 -7.39
N ASP A 106 -8.92 -16.68 -6.61
CA ASP A 106 -10.14 -17.21 -6.01
C ASP A 106 -10.69 -16.21 -4.99
N ALA A 107 -11.93 -15.76 -5.18
CA ALA A 107 -12.60 -14.82 -4.30
C ALA A 107 -13.61 -15.49 -3.35
N SER A 108 -13.68 -16.82 -3.33
CA SER A 108 -14.62 -17.61 -2.51
C SER A 108 -14.59 -17.28 -1.02
N SER A 109 -13.40 -16.96 -0.50
CA SER A 109 -13.18 -16.73 0.93
C SER A 109 -13.27 -15.25 1.33
N PHE A 110 -13.40 -14.32 0.37
CA PHE A 110 -13.58 -12.91 0.72
C PHE A 110 -15.02 -12.63 1.14
N PRO A 111 -15.24 -11.80 2.18
CA PRO A 111 -16.57 -11.43 2.63
C PRO A 111 -17.44 -10.95 1.46
N SER A 112 -18.53 -11.66 1.22
CA SER A 112 -19.49 -11.37 0.15
C SER A 112 -20.83 -10.86 0.69
N GLY A 113 -20.96 -10.73 2.02
CA GLY A 113 -22.26 -10.47 2.66
C GLY A 113 -23.27 -11.61 2.51
N GLY A 114 -22.81 -12.82 2.18
CA GLY A 114 -23.69 -13.99 1.94
C GLY A 114 -24.37 -13.98 0.57
N LEU A 115 -24.01 -13.05 -0.32
CA LEU A 115 -24.70 -12.81 -1.60
C LEU A 115 -24.21 -13.67 -2.77
N ARG A 116 -23.17 -14.50 -2.59
CA ARG A 116 -22.55 -15.25 -3.69
C ARG A 116 -22.33 -16.71 -3.33
N ALA A 117 -22.73 -17.60 -4.23
CA ALA A 117 -22.40 -19.02 -4.15
C ALA A 117 -20.94 -19.26 -4.54
N THR A 118 -20.30 -20.30 -3.99
CA THR A 118 -18.87 -20.60 -4.21
C THR A 118 -18.50 -20.75 -5.69
N PHE A 119 -19.41 -21.28 -6.52
CA PHE A 119 -19.17 -21.44 -7.96
C PHE A 119 -19.15 -20.10 -8.74
N GLU A 120 -19.69 -19.03 -8.17
CA GLU A 120 -19.71 -17.67 -8.74
C GLU A 120 -18.61 -16.79 -8.15
N ALA A 121 -17.76 -17.35 -7.28
CA ALA A 121 -16.81 -16.59 -6.49
C ALA A 121 -15.48 -16.31 -7.20
N ARG A 122 -15.48 -16.32 -8.54
CA ARG A 122 -14.31 -15.85 -9.30
C ARG A 122 -14.15 -14.34 -9.11
N GLY A 123 -12.93 -13.91 -8.81
CA GLY A 123 -12.55 -12.51 -8.75
C GLY A 123 -11.52 -12.15 -9.82
N TYR A 124 -11.42 -10.86 -10.09
CA TYR A 124 -10.46 -10.30 -11.02
C TYR A 124 -9.75 -9.13 -10.37
N THR A 125 -8.43 -9.14 -10.41
CA THR A 125 -7.62 -7.98 -10.07
C THR A 125 -7.27 -7.23 -11.36
N ALA A 126 -7.20 -5.91 -11.28
CA ALA A 126 -6.80 -5.03 -12.37
C ALA A 126 -5.73 -4.08 -11.86
N TRP A 127 -4.57 -4.03 -12.53
CA TRP A 127 -3.47 -3.15 -12.14
C TRP A 127 -3.91 -1.68 -12.17
N ASP A 128 -3.60 -0.95 -11.09
CA ASP A 128 -3.69 0.50 -11.02
C ASP A 128 -2.30 1.11 -11.29
N PRO A 129 -2.03 1.62 -12.51
CA PRO A 129 -0.73 2.20 -12.84
C PRO A 129 -0.50 3.58 -12.20
N THR A 130 -1.51 4.16 -11.52
CA THR A 130 -1.36 5.43 -10.79
C THR A 130 -0.69 5.27 -9.42
N SER A 131 -0.53 4.02 -8.96
CA SER A 131 0.21 3.66 -7.76
C SER A 131 1.38 2.75 -8.16
N TYR A 132 2.60 3.11 -7.77
CA TYR A 132 3.79 2.40 -8.23
C TYR A 132 3.88 1.00 -7.63
N ALA A 133 4.34 0.04 -8.43
CA ALA A 133 4.72 -1.27 -7.92
C ALA A 133 5.93 -1.15 -6.99
N PHE A 134 5.99 -2.00 -5.97
CA PHE A 134 7.04 -1.96 -4.95
C PHE A 134 7.46 -3.38 -4.55
N ILE A 135 8.60 -3.52 -3.90
CA ILE A 135 9.08 -4.80 -3.38
C ILE A 135 8.89 -4.81 -1.87
N LYS A 136 8.24 -5.86 -1.38
CA LYS A 136 8.14 -6.14 0.04
C LYS A 136 8.69 -7.54 0.32
N GLY A 137 9.77 -7.60 1.10
CA GLY A 137 10.49 -8.85 1.32
C GLY A 137 11.10 -9.37 0.01
N LYS A 138 10.60 -10.51 -0.48
CA LYS A 138 11.04 -11.12 -1.76
C LYS A 138 9.91 -11.15 -2.80
N THR A 139 8.93 -10.27 -2.67
CA THR A 139 7.74 -10.26 -3.53
C THR A 139 7.57 -8.89 -4.19
N LEU A 140 7.38 -8.87 -5.50
CA LEU A 140 6.93 -7.71 -6.26
C LEU A 140 5.43 -7.52 -6.02
N CYS A 141 5.04 -6.44 -5.36
CA CYS A 141 3.66 -6.08 -5.07
C CYS A 141 3.15 -5.09 -6.12
N ILE A 142 2.05 -5.45 -6.77
CA ILE A 142 1.41 -4.70 -7.86
C ILE A 142 0.09 -4.12 -7.32
N PRO A 143 -0.02 -2.81 -7.09
CA PRO A 143 -1.26 -2.20 -6.59
C PRO A 143 -2.42 -2.41 -7.55
N THR A 144 -3.51 -3.00 -7.08
CA THR A 144 -4.62 -3.43 -7.95
C THR A 144 -5.98 -3.11 -7.35
N ALA A 145 -6.94 -2.88 -8.25
CA ALA A 145 -8.36 -2.91 -7.95
C ALA A 145 -8.86 -4.35 -8.02
N PHE A 146 -9.87 -4.70 -7.21
CA PHE A 146 -10.43 -6.06 -7.16
C PHE A 146 -11.96 -6.06 -7.31
N CYS A 147 -12.44 -6.83 -8.29
CA CYS A 147 -13.86 -6.96 -8.59
C CYS A 147 -14.29 -8.42 -8.71
N SER A 148 -15.59 -8.65 -8.54
CA SER A 148 -16.22 -9.95 -8.80
C SER A 148 -16.37 -10.21 -10.29
N TYR A 149 -16.61 -11.47 -10.65
CA TYR A 149 -16.97 -11.88 -12.01
C TYR A 149 -18.10 -11.04 -12.62
N GLY A 150 -19.14 -10.70 -11.84
CA GLY A 150 -20.28 -9.92 -12.31
C GLY A 150 -20.04 -8.41 -12.41
N GLY A 151 -18.86 -7.91 -12.02
CA GLY A 151 -18.52 -6.48 -12.04
C GLY A 151 -18.66 -5.68 -10.72
N PRO A 152 -19.40 -6.13 -9.68
CA PRO A 152 -19.34 -5.48 -8.37
C PRO A 152 -17.91 -5.40 -7.81
N ALA A 153 -17.58 -4.25 -7.21
CA ALA A 153 -16.32 -4.04 -6.51
C ALA A 153 -16.28 -4.87 -5.23
N LEU A 154 -15.14 -5.53 -5.00
CA LEU A 154 -14.87 -6.34 -3.81
C LEU A 154 -13.74 -5.75 -2.96
N ASP A 155 -13.39 -4.51 -3.24
CA ASP A 155 -12.32 -3.75 -2.60
C ASP A 155 -12.78 -2.38 -2.14
N LYS A 156 -11.86 -1.68 -1.47
CA LYS A 156 -12.00 -0.27 -1.12
C LYS A 156 -11.42 0.68 -2.18
N LYS A 157 -10.51 0.19 -3.03
CA LYS A 157 -9.83 1.01 -4.03
C LYS A 157 -10.74 1.39 -5.20
N THR A 158 -11.53 0.46 -5.74
CA THR A 158 -12.46 0.78 -6.84
C THR A 158 -13.48 1.86 -6.47
N PRO A 159 -14.18 1.80 -5.32
CA PRO A 159 -15.07 2.88 -4.89
C PRO A 159 -14.34 4.22 -4.68
N LEU A 160 -13.12 4.20 -4.13
CA LEU A 160 -12.31 5.41 -3.93
C LEU A 160 -11.97 6.10 -5.26
N LEU A 161 -11.44 5.34 -6.23
CA LEU A 161 -11.09 5.85 -7.55
C LEU A 161 -12.31 6.46 -8.27
N ARG A 162 -13.47 5.78 -8.21
CA ARG A 162 -14.74 6.29 -8.76
C ARG A 162 -15.20 7.57 -8.05
N SER A 163 -15.06 7.64 -6.73
CA SER A 163 -15.39 8.83 -5.95
C SER A 163 -14.54 10.04 -6.35
N MET A 164 -13.23 9.83 -6.52
CA MET A 164 -12.30 10.86 -7.00
C MET A 164 -12.70 11.39 -8.38
N GLU A 165 -13.11 10.51 -9.31
CA GLU A 165 -13.56 10.91 -10.64
C GLU A 165 -14.86 11.73 -10.59
N VAL A 166 -15.84 11.30 -9.79
CA VAL A 166 -17.11 12.02 -9.60
C VAL A 166 -16.86 13.40 -9.00
N LEU A 167 -16.01 13.50 -7.98
CA LEU A 167 -15.61 14.76 -7.37
C LEU A 167 -14.95 15.69 -8.39
N SER A 168 -14.00 15.17 -9.18
CA SER A 168 -13.32 15.94 -10.23
C SER A 168 -14.33 16.52 -11.24
N LYS A 169 -15.30 15.72 -11.71
CA LYS A 169 -16.33 16.18 -12.65
C LYS A 169 -17.16 17.33 -12.08
N GLN A 170 -17.59 17.24 -10.82
CA GLN A 170 -18.37 18.30 -10.19
C GLN A 170 -17.53 19.54 -9.89
N ALA A 171 -16.28 19.38 -9.46
CA ALA A 171 -15.36 20.50 -9.24
C ALA A 171 -15.12 21.29 -10.54
N ILE A 172 -14.88 20.61 -11.67
CA ILE A 172 -14.72 21.25 -12.98
C ILE A 172 -15.98 22.03 -13.38
N ARG A 173 -17.18 21.47 -13.15
CA ARG A 173 -18.44 22.16 -13.44
C ARG A 173 -18.52 23.51 -12.72
N ILE A 174 -18.08 23.58 -11.47
CA ILE A 174 -18.06 24.83 -10.69
C ILE A 174 -16.94 25.76 -11.16
N LEU A 175 -15.73 25.24 -11.41
CA LEU A 175 -14.59 26.03 -11.89
C LEU A 175 -14.87 26.76 -13.21
N LYS A 176 -15.65 26.16 -14.11
CA LYS A 176 -16.11 26.81 -15.35
C LYS A 176 -16.93 28.09 -15.09
N LEU A 177 -17.66 28.15 -13.98
CA LEU A 177 -18.40 29.37 -13.60
C LEU A 177 -17.47 30.53 -13.22
N PHE A 178 -16.22 30.23 -12.90
CA PHE A 178 -15.17 31.22 -12.57
C PHE A 178 -14.21 31.48 -13.75
N GLY A 179 -14.53 31.02 -14.96
CA GLY A 179 -13.71 31.25 -16.17
C GLY A 179 -12.52 30.30 -16.35
N ALA A 180 -12.46 29.20 -15.59
CA ALA A 180 -11.41 28.18 -15.73
C ALA A 180 -11.83 27.07 -16.72
N ASP A 181 -11.90 27.41 -18.01
CA ASP A 181 -12.41 26.53 -19.07
C ASP A 181 -11.40 25.47 -19.54
N ASP A 182 -10.11 25.66 -19.25
CA ASP A 182 -9.00 24.79 -19.65
C ASP A 182 -8.70 23.67 -18.63
N VAL A 183 -9.32 23.71 -17.45
CA VAL A 183 -9.14 22.70 -16.39
C VAL A 183 -9.80 21.38 -16.78
N LYS A 184 -8.98 20.34 -16.95
CA LYS A 184 -9.43 18.99 -17.35
C LYS A 184 -9.63 18.02 -16.19
N ARG A 185 -8.97 18.24 -15.05
CA ARG A 185 -8.97 17.32 -13.91
C ARG A 185 -8.72 18.09 -12.61
N VAL A 186 -9.43 17.71 -11.55
CA VAL A 186 -9.16 18.16 -10.18
C VAL A 186 -8.75 16.93 -9.37
N VAL A 187 -7.62 17.02 -8.69
CA VAL A 187 -7.04 15.91 -7.91
C VAL A 187 -7.12 16.26 -6.43
N SER A 188 -7.69 15.37 -5.63
CA SER A 188 -7.70 15.50 -4.18
C SER A 188 -6.38 14.99 -3.58
N SER A 189 -5.96 15.60 -2.48
CA SER A 189 -4.77 15.22 -1.71
C SER A 189 -5.13 14.94 -0.26
N VAL A 190 -4.43 14.00 0.37
CA VAL A 190 -4.65 13.58 1.76
C VAL A 190 -3.30 13.40 2.45
N GLY A 191 -3.18 13.89 3.69
CA GLY A 191 -2.09 13.61 4.62
C GLY A 191 -2.67 12.93 5.87
N PRO A 192 -2.52 11.60 6.01
CA PRO A 192 -3.05 10.89 7.17
C PRO A 192 -2.15 11.05 8.38
N GLU A 193 -2.72 11.30 9.56
CA GLU A 193 -2.02 11.29 10.85
C GLU A 193 -2.32 9.96 11.54
N GLN A 194 -1.31 9.09 11.63
CA GLN A 194 -1.50 7.71 12.07
C GLN A 194 -1.11 7.56 13.54
N GLU A 195 -2.11 7.57 14.41
CA GLU A 195 -1.93 7.21 15.81
C GLU A 195 -1.93 5.69 16.02
N TYR A 196 -1.17 5.22 17.01
CA TYR A 196 -1.06 3.82 17.39
C TYR A 196 -0.57 3.67 18.84
N PHE A 197 -0.78 2.47 19.42
CA PHE A 197 -0.21 2.12 20.72
C PHE A 197 0.91 1.08 20.59
N LEU A 198 1.95 1.20 21.41
CA LEU A 198 3.00 0.19 21.53
C LEU A 198 2.96 -0.48 22.90
N VAL A 199 2.76 -1.80 22.91
CA VAL A 199 2.84 -2.62 24.12
C VAL A 199 3.94 -3.66 23.99
N THR A 200 4.56 -4.05 25.11
CA THR A 200 5.54 -5.14 25.06
C THR A 200 4.82 -6.45 24.73
N ARG A 201 5.47 -7.30 23.93
CA ARG A 201 4.93 -8.60 23.55
C ARG A 201 4.58 -9.45 24.77
N GLU A 202 5.40 -9.43 25.81
CA GLU A 202 5.16 -10.16 27.06
C GLU A 202 3.84 -9.72 27.75
N MET A 203 3.56 -8.42 27.79
CA MET A 203 2.30 -7.91 28.37
C MET A 203 1.10 -8.25 27.49
N TYR A 204 1.26 -8.14 26.16
CA TYR A 204 0.22 -8.49 25.19
C TYR A 204 -0.17 -9.98 25.28
N GLU A 205 0.80 -10.87 25.41
CA GLU A 205 0.56 -12.32 25.52
C GLU A 205 -0.24 -12.71 26.77
N LYS A 206 -0.07 -11.94 27.86
CA LYS A 206 -0.83 -12.09 29.12
C LYS A 206 -2.26 -11.55 29.04
N ARG A 207 -2.66 -10.91 27.93
CA ARG A 207 -3.98 -10.28 27.74
C ARG A 207 -4.74 -10.91 26.57
N PRO A 208 -5.38 -12.08 26.77
CA PRO A 208 -6.21 -12.72 25.73
C PRO A 208 -7.29 -11.80 25.16
N ASP A 209 -7.89 -10.96 26.00
CA ASP A 209 -8.92 -10.00 25.59
C ASP A 209 -8.37 -9.00 24.57
N LEU A 210 -7.19 -8.44 24.83
CA LEU A 210 -6.48 -7.55 23.89
C LEU A 210 -6.13 -8.28 22.59
N ARG A 211 -5.68 -9.53 22.68
CA ARG A 211 -5.29 -10.34 21.51
C ARG A 211 -6.44 -10.67 20.56
N PHE A 212 -7.60 -10.99 21.10
CA PHE A 212 -8.74 -11.44 20.30
C PHE A 212 -9.68 -10.32 19.89
N SER A 213 -9.73 -9.23 20.66
CA SER A 213 -10.67 -8.13 20.40
C SER A 213 -10.01 -6.82 19.97
N GLY A 214 -8.67 -6.77 19.92
CA GLY A 214 -7.92 -5.54 19.60
C GLY A 214 -8.02 -4.46 20.69
N ARG A 215 -8.67 -4.75 21.81
CA ARG A 215 -8.84 -3.83 22.95
C ARG A 215 -8.96 -4.59 24.26
N THR A 216 -8.71 -3.92 25.37
CA THR A 216 -8.96 -4.50 26.69
C THR A 216 -10.46 -4.52 26.99
N LEU A 217 -11.01 -5.67 27.42
CA LEU A 217 -12.44 -5.82 27.75
C LEU A 217 -12.74 -5.48 29.22
N PHE A 218 -11.73 -5.61 30.08
CA PHE A 218 -11.80 -5.29 31.49
C PHE A 218 -10.44 -4.79 31.99
N GLY A 219 -10.43 -4.07 33.11
CA GLY A 219 -9.23 -3.51 33.71
C GLY A 219 -9.54 -2.29 34.56
N ALA A 220 -8.61 -1.97 35.47
CA ALA A 220 -8.66 -0.68 36.14
C ALA A 220 -8.44 0.45 35.13
N LYS A 221 -9.02 1.62 35.40
CA LYS A 221 -8.70 2.83 34.65
C LYS A 221 -7.20 3.10 34.72
N PRO A 222 -6.60 3.69 33.66
CA PRO A 222 -5.18 3.98 33.68
C PRO A 222 -4.87 4.94 34.85
N PRO A 223 -3.76 4.74 35.58
CA PRO A 223 -3.38 5.60 36.70
C PRO A 223 -3.04 7.03 36.27
N LYS A 224 -2.73 7.24 34.98
CA LYS A 224 -2.59 8.53 34.33
C LYS A 224 -3.60 8.61 33.19
N GLY A 225 -4.54 9.55 33.27
CA GLY A 225 -5.47 9.86 32.18
C GLY A 225 -4.85 10.83 31.17
N GLN A 226 -5.65 11.27 30.21
CA GLN A 226 -5.23 12.24 29.19
C GLN A 226 -5.05 13.66 29.76
N GLU A 227 -5.51 13.90 30.99
CA GLU A 227 -5.52 15.22 31.61
C GLU A 227 -4.15 15.66 32.19
N LEU A 228 -3.15 14.77 32.17
CA LEU A 228 -1.80 15.07 32.64
C LEU A 228 -0.90 15.37 31.42
N ASP A 229 -0.63 16.66 31.20
CA ASP A 229 0.12 17.23 30.06
C ASP A 229 1.59 16.75 29.90
N ASP A 230 2.06 15.81 30.73
CA ASP A 230 3.47 15.40 30.81
C ASP A 230 3.93 14.51 29.63
N HIS A 231 2.99 13.99 28.81
CA HIS A 231 3.29 12.92 27.84
C HIS A 231 3.24 13.39 26.37
N TYR A 232 2.43 14.40 26.05
CA TYR A 232 2.35 14.97 24.70
C TYR A 232 3.65 15.70 24.34
N PHE A 233 4.29 15.30 23.24
CA PHE A 233 5.66 15.72 22.87
C PHE A 233 6.72 15.47 23.95
N GLY A 234 6.44 14.60 24.93
CA GLY A 234 7.40 14.18 25.94
C GLY A 234 8.55 13.36 25.35
N VAL A 235 9.58 13.11 26.15
CA VAL A 235 10.76 12.33 25.72
C VAL A 235 10.37 10.93 25.25
N ILE A 236 10.73 10.58 24.02
CA ILE A 236 10.54 9.23 23.47
C ILE A 236 11.51 8.27 24.15
N LYS A 237 10.99 7.16 24.68
CA LYS A 237 11.81 6.15 25.37
C LYS A 237 12.80 5.51 24.38
N PRO A 238 14.03 5.17 24.78
CA PRO A 238 15.04 4.64 23.86
C PRO A 238 14.59 3.42 23.03
N GLY A 239 13.83 2.49 23.63
CA GLY A 239 13.31 1.34 22.89
C GLY A 239 12.24 1.69 21.85
N VAL A 240 11.45 2.74 22.09
CA VAL A 240 10.48 3.25 21.11
C VAL A 240 11.18 4.04 20.02
N ALA A 241 12.20 4.83 20.36
CA ALA A 241 13.01 5.55 19.40
C ALA A 241 13.71 4.60 18.41
N ALA A 242 14.26 3.49 18.90
CA ALA A 242 14.87 2.47 18.03
C ALA A 242 13.85 1.80 17.09
N TYR A 243 12.62 1.58 17.55
CA TYR A 243 11.51 1.11 16.71
C TYR A 243 11.14 2.14 15.63
N MET A 244 10.99 3.40 16.01
CA MET A 244 10.65 4.52 15.11
C MET A 244 11.72 4.74 14.04
N GLU A 245 13.00 4.63 14.40
CA GLU A 245 14.12 4.72 13.45
C GLU A 245 14.08 3.62 12.38
N ASP A 246 13.89 2.35 12.77
CA ASP A 246 13.74 1.22 11.83
C ASP A 246 12.46 1.36 10.99
N LEU A 247 11.36 1.85 11.59
CA LEU A 247 10.12 2.13 10.88
C LEU A 247 10.34 3.16 9.77
N ASN A 248 10.99 4.29 10.10
CA ASN A 248 11.29 5.35 9.13
C ASN A 248 12.14 4.84 7.97
N GLU A 249 13.20 4.06 8.24
CA GLU A 249 14.01 3.47 7.18
C GLU A 249 13.21 2.55 6.25
N GLU A 250 12.34 1.69 6.79
CA GLU A 250 11.51 0.78 5.99
C GLU A 250 10.48 1.55 5.16
N LEU A 251 9.86 2.60 5.71
CA LEU A 251 8.92 3.46 4.99
C LEU A 251 9.61 4.27 3.88
N TRP A 252 10.80 4.82 4.15
CA TRP A 252 11.57 5.55 3.14
C TRP A 252 12.00 4.62 1.99
N LYS A 253 12.38 3.37 2.25
CA LYS A 253 12.66 2.37 1.18
C LYS A 253 11.46 2.18 0.25
N LEU A 254 10.24 2.23 0.79
CA LEU A 254 8.97 2.15 0.06
C LEU A 254 8.52 3.49 -0.53
N GLY A 255 9.34 4.55 -0.46
CA GLY A 255 9.01 5.86 -1.03
C GLY A 255 7.96 6.65 -0.24
N ILE A 256 7.64 6.22 0.98
CA ILE A 256 6.69 6.90 1.86
C ILE A 256 7.43 8.02 2.58
N LEU A 257 6.92 9.26 2.46
CA LEU A 257 7.52 10.47 3.03
C LEU A 257 7.22 10.62 4.53
N ALA A 258 7.54 9.61 5.34
CA ALA A 258 7.42 9.68 6.80
C ALA A 258 8.23 10.87 7.32
N LYS A 259 7.56 11.80 8.00
CA LYS A 259 8.11 13.14 8.28
C LYS A 259 8.05 13.53 9.75
N THR A 260 6.93 13.26 10.41
CA THR A 260 6.68 13.65 11.79
C THR A 260 6.38 12.40 12.61
N GLU A 261 6.96 12.32 13.81
CA GLU A 261 6.63 11.31 14.81
C GLU A 261 6.76 11.91 16.21
N HIS A 262 5.88 11.50 17.12
CA HIS A 262 5.93 11.93 18.53
C HIS A 262 5.13 11.00 19.45
N ASN A 263 5.29 11.23 20.75
CA ASN A 263 4.34 10.70 21.74
C ASN A 263 3.02 11.48 21.65
N GLU A 264 1.93 10.74 21.74
CA GLU A 264 0.59 11.29 21.88
C GLU A 264 0.23 11.49 23.36
N VAL A 265 -0.98 11.97 23.66
CA VAL A 265 -1.42 12.30 25.02
C VAL A 265 -1.51 11.06 25.91
N ALA A 266 -2.01 9.92 25.41
CA ALA A 266 -2.18 8.74 26.25
C ALA A 266 -0.86 7.95 26.43
N PRO A 267 -0.67 7.27 27.58
CA PRO A 267 0.50 6.45 27.82
C PRO A 267 0.70 5.39 26.73
N ALA A 268 1.92 5.33 26.19
CA ALA A 268 2.31 4.42 25.10
C ALA A 268 1.55 4.60 23.78
N GLN A 269 0.87 5.74 23.62
CA GLN A 269 0.31 6.22 22.36
C GLN A 269 1.38 7.05 21.63
N HIS A 270 1.43 6.89 20.32
CA HIS A 270 2.37 7.55 19.43
C HIS A 270 1.67 7.94 18.14
N GLU A 271 2.24 8.90 17.41
CA GLU A 271 1.78 9.30 16.08
C GLU A 271 2.93 9.20 15.07
N LEU A 272 2.60 8.86 13.82
CA LEU A 272 3.44 9.08 12.65
C LEU A 272 2.61 9.74 11.54
N ALA A 273 3.14 10.81 10.95
CA ALA A 273 2.52 11.51 9.84
C ALA A 273 3.49 11.65 8.64
N PRO A 274 3.12 11.17 7.44
CA PRO A 274 3.82 11.45 6.20
C PRO A 274 3.37 12.79 5.58
N ILE A 275 4.18 13.32 4.66
CA ILE A 275 3.75 14.43 3.79
C ILE A 275 2.59 13.96 2.92
N TYR A 276 1.58 14.83 2.74
CA TYR A 276 0.40 14.53 1.93
C TYR A 276 0.77 14.12 0.50
N SER A 277 -0.09 13.30 -0.11
CA SER A 277 0.01 12.92 -1.52
C SER A 277 -1.39 12.89 -2.15
N THR A 278 -1.49 12.55 -3.43
CA THR A 278 -2.79 12.31 -4.07
C THR A 278 -3.56 11.26 -3.29
N THR A 279 -4.88 11.43 -3.15
CA THR A 279 -5.70 10.59 -2.26
C THR A 279 -5.48 9.09 -2.44
N ASN A 280 -5.43 8.60 -3.68
CA ASN A 280 -5.21 7.18 -3.98
C ASN A 280 -3.85 6.68 -3.45
N VAL A 281 -2.77 7.40 -3.75
CA VAL A 281 -1.41 7.05 -3.29
C VAL A 281 -1.28 7.19 -1.79
N ALA A 282 -1.85 8.24 -1.19
CA ALA A 282 -1.84 8.45 0.26
C ALA A 282 -2.57 7.32 1.00
N THR A 283 -3.68 6.83 0.47
CA THR A 283 -4.40 5.68 1.05
C THR A 283 -3.59 4.39 0.93
N ASP A 284 -3.00 4.10 -0.23
CA ASP A 284 -2.13 2.92 -0.39
C ASP A 284 -0.92 2.98 0.55
N HIS A 285 -0.26 4.14 0.65
CA HIS A 285 0.87 4.36 1.56
C HIS A 285 0.47 4.20 3.03
N ASN A 286 -0.71 4.66 3.44
CA ASN A 286 -1.18 4.49 4.81
C ASN A 286 -1.41 3.00 5.15
N GLN A 287 -1.99 2.23 4.23
CA GLN A 287 -2.16 0.79 4.41
C GLN A 287 -0.83 0.06 4.55
N LEU A 288 0.15 0.40 3.71
CA LEU A 288 1.53 -0.09 3.88
C LEU A 288 2.14 0.35 5.20
N THR A 289 1.92 1.60 5.61
CA THR A 289 2.43 2.14 6.88
C THR A 289 1.94 1.30 8.06
N MET A 290 0.64 1.02 8.15
CA MET A 290 0.08 0.18 9.21
C MET A 290 0.68 -1.24 9.22
N GLU A 291 0.88 -1.84 8.05
CA GLU A 291 1.48 -3.18 7.96
C GLU A 291 2.94 -3.18 8.42
N ILE A 292 3.73 -2.21 7.96
CA ILE A 292 5.14 -2.07 8.33
C ILE A 292 5.27 -1.74 9.82
N MET A 293 4.39 -0.89 10.37
CA MET A 293 4.33 -0.60 11.81
C MET A 293 4.23 -1.88 12.64
N GLN A 294 3.31 -2.79 12.29
CA GLN A 294 3.15 -4.07 12.98
C GLN A 294 4.36 -4.98 12.80
N LYS A 295 4.89 -5.07 11.58
CA LYS A 295 6.05 -5.92 11.26
C LYS A 295 7.31 -5.48 11.99
N VAL A 296 7.60 -4.18 11.99
CA VAL A 296 8.76 -3.60 12.68
C VAL A 296 8.57 -3.75 14.19
N ALA A 297 7.36 -3.54 14.73
CA ALA A 297 7.11 -3.67 16.16
C ALA A 297 7.46 -5.08 16.66
N ALA A 298 7.08 -6.10 15.89
CA ALA A 298 7.41 -7.49 16.18
C ALA A 298 8.93 -7.76 16.24
N LYS A 299 9.74 -7.11 15.38
CA LYS A 299 11.22 -7.24 15.42
C LYS A 299 11.80 -6.68 16.71
N HIS A 300 11.19 -5.63 17.26
CA HIS A 300 11.61 -4.95 18.48
C HIS A 300 10.98 -5.54 19.76
N GLY A 301 10.30 -6.70 19.68
CA GLY A 301 9.63 -7.31 20.83
C GLY A 301 8.40 -6.55 21.32
N LEU A 302 7.83 -5.71 20.46
CA LEU A 302 6.65 -4.90 20.69
C LEU A 302 5.46 -5.43 19.88
N VAL A 303 4.27 -4.96 20.23
CA VAL A 303 3.04 -5.12 19.45
C VAL A 303 2.47 -3.74 19.21
N CYS A 304 2.24 -3.42 17.94
CA CYS A 304 1.56 -2.21 17.49
C CYS A 304 0.05 -2.49 17.44
N LEU A 305 -0.74 -1.67 18.13
CA LEU A 305 -2.19 -1.75 18.21
C LEU A 305 -2.83 -0.55 17.51
#